data_AF-A0A1P8DQS8-F1
#
_entry.id   AF-A0A1P8DQS8-F1
#
_cell.length_a   1.000
_cell.length_b   1.000
_cell.length_c   1.000
_cell.angle_alpha   90.00
_cell.angle_beta   90.00
_cell.angle_gamma   90.00
#
_symmetry.space_group_name_H-M   'P 1'
#
loop_
_entity.id
_entity.type
_entity.pdbx_description
1 polymer ?
#
loop_
_entity_poly.entity_id
_entity_poly.type
_entity_poly.pdbx_seq_one_letter_code
_entity_poly.pdbx_strand_id
1 'polypeptide(L)'
;MLNDTGVTRYVNGNDFDAQGAPNDLPGQDAEFGADTDSPNYLDGYAGFSFTKLDVSGNHLPHTATAWSCVLDNRTGIVWENKGDAITDIPSSLSEAEFKALVNDAWRASRNPSSKDYVPYPYYHWHQNWQAKNYLYTWYSKDRTNDGGSAGGASLEFQNRNAPVHDKAQCAFPTTDNAGYVKVTSCSTDDYIRAANELAVCGYKDWRLPSIEELRSIANYENSQTLLDTDYFYNYEGGAPIWSGTPSSNGEGTAWCMDSSNGQAKLCHKQSNSASIRLARGGKQ
;
A
#
# COMPACT_ATOMS: atom_id res chain seq x y z
N MET A 1 -21.34 -5.03 2.34
CA MET A 1 -21.31 -4.56 3.75
C MET A 1 -19.97 -3.89 3.97
N LEU A 2 -19.97 -2.72 4.61
CA LEU A 2 -18.76 -1.99 5.00
C LEU A 2 -18.34 -2.43 6.41
N ASN A 3 -17.05 -2.27 6.74
CA ASN A 3 -16.59 -2.43 8.11
C ASN A 3 -17.14 -1.31 9.01
N ASP A 4 -17.09 -1.59 10.30
CA ASP A 4 -17.30 -0.61 11.35
C ASP A 4 -16.18 0.44 11.39
N THR A 5 -16.35 1.52 12.15
CA THR A 5 -15.31 2.57 12.24
C THR A 5 -14.22 2.27 13.29
N GLY A 6 -14.41 1.22 14.07
CA GLY A 6 -13.50 0.78 15.13
C GLY A 6 -13.63 1.56 16.45
N VAL A 7 -14.58 2.50 16.54
CA VAL A 7 -14.77 3.36 17.71
C VAL A 7 -15.66 2.67 18.73
N THR A 8 -15.06 2.16 19.80
CA THR A 8 -15.79 1.47 20.88
C THR A 8 -16.13 2.36 22.08
N ARG A 9 -15.66 3.62 22.04
CA ARG A 9 -15.73 4.58 23.15
C ARG A 9 -16.67 5.73 22.85
N TYR A 10 -17.28 6.25 23.90
CA TYR A 10 -18.26 7.31 23.84
C TYR A 10 -17.63 8.69 24.08
N VAL A 11 -18.26 9.71 23.53
CA VAL A 11 -18.05 11.10 23.87
C VAL A 11 -19.09 11.51 24.91
N ASN A 12 -18.64 11.97 26.08
CA ASN A 12 -19.48 12.73 27.00
C ASN A 12 -19.07 14.21 26.89
N GLY A 13 -19.90 15.15 27.36
CA GLY A 13 -19.62 16.60 27.22
C GLY A 13 -18.29 17.11 27.78
N ASN A 14 -17.48 16.26 28.42
CA ASN A 14 -16.17 16.55 28.99
C ASN A 14 -15.02 15.75 28.36
N ASP A 15 -15.27 14.50 27.93
CA ASP A 15 -14.25 13.54 27.48
C ASP A 15 -14.68 12.80 26.20
N PHE A 16 -13.72 12.51 25.31
CA PHE A 16 -13.93 11.71 24.09
C PHE A 16 -13.65 10.21 24.29
N ASP A 17 -13.61 9.75 25.55
CA ASP A 17 -13.16 8.40 25.94
C ASP A 17 -14.00 7.80 27.10
N ALA A 18 -15.30 8.10 27.11
CA ALA A 18 -16.21 7.54 28.09
C ALA A 18 -16.50 6.07 27.77
N GLN A 19 -16.56 5.20 28.78
CA GLN A 19 -16.84 3.76 28.59
C GLN A 19 -18.34 3.40 28.56
N GLY A 20 -19.23 4.38 28.75
CA GLY A 20 -20.67 4.13 28.76
C GLY A 20 -21.44 5.22 28.05
N ALA A 21 -22.52 4.81 27.37
CA ALA A 21 -23.43 5.67 26.62
C ALA A 21 -23.97 6.80 27.51
N PRO A 22 -23.67 8.07 27.20
CA PRO A 22 -24.24 9.20 27.91
C PRO A 22 -25.68 9.44 27.44
N ASN A 23 -26.61 9.54 28.40
CA ASN A 23 -28.03 9.78 28.11
C ASN A 23 -28.29 11.05 27.28
N ASP A 24 -27.40 12.04 27.38
CA ASP A 24 -27.55 13.35 26.75
C ASP A 24 -27.03 13.39 25.30
N LEU A 25 -26.31 12.35 24.86
CA LEU A 25 -25.75 12.24 23.51
C LEU A 25 -25.94 10.81 22.96
N PRO A 26 -27.20 10.38 22.68
CA PRO A 26 -27.46 9.10 22.05
C PRO A 26 -27.09 9.12 20.55
N GLY A 27 -26.95 7.96 19.92
CA GLY A 27 -26.66 7.86 18.49
C GLY A 27 -25.18 7.82 18.13
N GLN A 28 -24.31 7.49 19.08
CA GLN A 28 -22.86 7.46 18.84
C GLN A 28 -22.43 6.15 18.17
N ASP A 29 -21.27 6.16 17.50
CA ASP A 29 -20.74 4.98 16.80
C ASP A 29 -20.61 3.77 17.74
N ALA A 30 -20.10 3.99 18.96
CA ALA A 30 -20.00 2.98 20.02
C ALA A 30 -21.35 2.39 20.51
N GLU A 31 -22.51 2.83 20.00
CA GLU A 31 -23.82 2.23 20.29
C GLU A 31 -24.29 1.25 19.20
N PHE A 32 -23.69 1.30 18.00
CA PHE A 32 -24.20 0.60 16.82
C PHE A 32 -23.07 0.06 15.97
N GLY A 33 -23.17 -1.21 15.58
CA GLY A 33 -22.22 -1.76 14.63
C GLY A 33 -21.83 -3.19 14.98
N ALA A 34 -20.82 -3.65 14.25
CA ALA A 34 -20.32 -5.00 14.37
C ALA A 34 -19.56 -5.22 15.68
N ASP A 35 -19.04 -4.14 16.28
CA ASP A 35 -18.38 -4.15 17.59
C ASP A 35 -19.34 -4.49 18.75
N THR A 36 -20.61 -4.12 18.62
CA THR A 36 -21.66 -4.30 19.63
C THR A 36 -22.44 -5.60 19.44
N ASP A 37 -22.72 -5.98 18.19
CA ASP A 37 -23.54 -7.17 17.87
C ASP A 37 -22.76 -8.50 17.97
N SER A 38 -21.43 -8.48 17.88
CA SER A 38 -20.58 -9.68 17.95
C SER A 38 -19.14 -9.33 18.36
N PRO A 39 -18.87 -9.05 19.66
CA PRO A 39 -17.55 -8.72 20.16
C PRO A 39 -16.65 -9.96 20.17
N ASN A 40 -16.10 -10.30 19.01
CA ASN A 40 -15.05 -11.29 18.86
C ASN A 40 -13.81 -10.59 18.30
N TYR A 41 -12.82 -10.39 19.17
CA TYR A 41 -11.56 -9.75 18.80
C TYR A 41 -10.47 -10.72 18.34
N LEU A 42 -10.81 -12.01 18.14
CA LEU A 42 -9.82 -13.03 17.76
C LEU A 42 -9.24 -12.78 16.36
N ASP A 43 -10.04 -12.25 15.46
CA ASP A 43 -9.67 -12.05 14.06
C ASP A 43 -9.76 -10.59 13.59
N GLY A 44 -9.92 -9.63 14.51
CA GLY A 44 -9.89 -8.19 14.22
C GLY A 44 -10.47 -7.37 15.39
N TYR A 45 -9.93 -6.19 15.63
CA TYR A 45 -10.42 -5.31 16.71
C TYR A 45 -11.73 -4.59 16.35
N ALA A 46 -12.58 -4.28 17.33
CA ALA A 46 -13.72 -3.35 17.21
C ALA A 46 -14.57 -3.47 15.93
N GLY A 47 -15.07 -4.67 15.64
CA GLY A 47 -15.97 -4.93 14.50
C GLY A 47 -15.27 -5.33 13.19
N PHE A 48 -13.95 -5.12 13.08
CA PHE A 48 -13.14 -5.67 12.00
C PHE A 48 -13.03 -7.20 12.10
N SER A 49 -12.92 -7.87 10.94
CA SER A 49 -12.68 -9.31 10.87
C SER A 49 -11.83 -9.61 9.64
N PHE A 50 -10.64 -10.17 9.90
CA PHE A 50 -9.56 -10.35 8.95
C PHE A 50 -9.06 -11.79 8.95
N THR A 51 -8.50 -12.23 7.83
CA THR A 51 -7.86 -13.54 7.70
C THR A 51 -6.54 -13.38 6.96
N LYS A 52 -5.47 -13.87 7.56
CA LYS A 52 -4.14 -13.90 6.95
C LYS A 52 -4.13 -14.90 5.79
N LEU A 53 -3.50 -14.54 4.68
CA LEU A 53 -3.35 -15.39 3.52
C LEU A 53 -1.88 -15.63 3.19
N ASP A 54 -1.53 -16.84 2.77
CA ASP A 54 -0.19 -17.17 2.29
C ASP A 54 0.08 -16.63 0.87
N VAL A 55 1.28 -16.91 0.34
CA VAL A 55 1.70 -16.46 -1.01
C VAL A 55 0.85 -17.02 -2.15
N SER A 56 0.08 -18.08 -1.90
CA SER A 56 -0.84 -18.70 -2.87
C SER A 56 -2.30 -18.28 -2.65
N GLY A 57 -2.57 -17.43 -1.65
CA GLY A 57 -3.91 -16.98 -1.30
C GLY A 57 -4.68 -17.94 -0.39
N ASN A 58 -4.03 -18.97 0.19
CA ASN A 58 -4.69 -19.89 1.11
C ASN A 58 -4.83 -19.25 2.50
N HIS A 59 -5.91 -19.61 3.20
CA HIS A 59 -6.17 -19.13 4.55
C HIS A 59 -5.13 -19.66 5.54
N LEU A 60 -4.64 -18.77 6.39
CA LEU A 60 -3.73 -19.07 7.49
C LEU A 60 -4.47 -18.92 8.83
N PRO A 61 -4.00 -19.61 9.89
CA PRO A 61 -4.51 -19.38 11.23
C PRO A 61 -4.21 -17.95 11.69
N HIS A 62 -5.06 -17.39 12.57
CA HIS A 62 -4.87 -16.04 13.14
C HIS A 62 -3.50 -15.88 13.85
N THR A 63 -2.97 -16.98 14.41
CA THR A 63 -1.65 -17.04 15.07
C THR A 63 -0.46 -17.06 14.11
N ALA A 64 -0.69 -17.07 12.79
CA ALA A 64 0.40 -17.06 11.81
C ALA A 64 1.27 -15.80 11.98
N THR A 65 2.58 -16.00 12.00
CA THR A 65 3.58 -14.94 12.16
C THR A 65 4.10 -14.39 10.83
N ALA A 66 3.73 -15.02 9.71
CA ALA A 66 4.06 -14.59 8.36
C ALA A 66 2.88 -14.81 7.41
N TRP A 67 2.58 -13.82 6.58
CA TRP A 67 1.51 -13.84 5.58
C TRP A 67 1.82 -12.86 4.45
N SER A 68 1.20 -13.07 3.29
CA SER A 68 1.39 -12.24 2.10
C SER A 68 0.23 -11.27 1.87
N CYS A 69 -0.99 -11.61 2.30
CA CYS A 69 -2.17 -10.74 2.18
C CYS A 69 -3.11 -10.88 3.35
N VAL A 70 -4.10 -9.99 3.39
CA VAL A 70 -5.18 -9.99 4.36
C VAL A 70 -6.51 -10.01 3.63
N LEU A 71 -7.34 -11.01 3.89
CA LEU A 71 -8.75 -11.01 3.51
C LEU A 71 -9.54 -10.28 4.59
N ASP A 72 -10.36 -9.32 4.18
CA ASP A 72 -11.43 -8.77 4.99
C ASP A 72 -12.68 -9.63 4.82
N ASN A 73 -13.11 -10.27 5.90
CA ASN A 73 -14.23 -11.22 5.90
C ASN A 73 -15.60 -10.52 5.74
N ARG A 74 -15.70 -9.24 6.12
CA ARG A 74 -16.93 -8.45 6.04
C ARG A 74 -17.18 -7.97 4.61
N THR A 75 -16.16 -7.36 4.02
CA THR A 75 -16.25 -6.77 2.67
C THR A 75 -15.97 -7.81 1.58
N GLY A 76 -15.22 -8.86 1.89
CA GLY A 76 -14.71 -9.82 0.90
C GLY A 76 -13.56 -9.26 0.04
N ILE A 77 -12.97 -8.14 0.45
CA ILE A 77 -11.81 -7.54 -0.21
C ILE A 77 -10.56 -8.22 0.30
N VAL A 78 -9.65 -8.56 -0.61
CA VAL A 78 -8.29 -8.97 -0.24
C VAL A 78 -7.36 -7.79 -0.43
N TRP A 79 -6.56 -7.53 0.59
CA TRP A 79 -5.60 -6.45 0.69
C TRP A 79 -4.18 -6.97 0.55
N GLU A 80 -3.38 -6.27 -0.25
CA GLU A 80 -1.94 -6.47 -0.30
C GLU A 80 -1.32 -6.17 1.06
N ASN A 81 -0.39 -7.01 1.52
CA ASN A 81 0.51 -6.64 2.61
C ASN A 81 1.87 -6.14 2.05
N LYS A 82 2.45 -5.13 2.69
CA LYS A 82 3.70 -4.52 2.22
C LYS A 82 4.92 -5.24 2.81
N GLY A 83 6.05 -5.04 2.16
CA GLY A 83 7.35 -5.44 2.70
C GLY A 83 7.98 -4.37 3.58
N ASP A 84 9.10 -4.74 4.21
CA ASP A 84 9.82 -3.87 5.14
C ASP A 84 10.37 -2.63 4.44
N ALA A 85 10.74 -1.61 5.21
CA ALA A 85 11.30 -0.39 4.64
C ALA A 85 12.72 -0.61 4.10
N ILE A 86 13.02 0.03 2.97
CA ILE A 86 14.36 0.08 2.38
C ILE A 86 14.92 1.49 2.59
N THR A 87 15.98 1.61 3.38
CA THR A 87 16.48 2.91 3.87
C THR A 87 17.83 3.33 3.28
N ASP A 88 18.44 2.49 2.45
CA ASP A 88 19.80 2.67 1.94
C ASP A 88 19.86 3.03 0.46
N ILE A 89 18.73 3.38 -0.17
CA ILE A 89 18.73 4.00 -1.51
C ILE A 89 19.27 5.44 -1.38
N PRO A 90 20.41 5.77 -2.02
CA PRO A 90 21.00 7.10 -1.92
C PRO A 90 20.07 8.18 -2.49
N SER A 91 19.69 9.15 -1.66
CA SER A 91 18.83 10.28 -2.05
C SER A 91 19.58 11.60 -2.26
N SER A 92 20.86 11.65 -1.88
CA SER A 92 21.70 12.86 -1.98
C SER A 92 22.51 12.95 -3.27
N LEU A 93 22.52 11.89 -4.08
CA LEU A 93 23.23 11.86 -5.35
C LEU A 93 22.46 12.66 -6.42
N SER A 94 23.19 13.28 -7.34
CA SER A 94 22.56 13.76 -8.57
C SER A 94 22.06 12.59 -9.41
N GLU A 95 21.09 12.85 -10.29
CA GLU A 95 20.53 11.84 -11.18
C GLU A 95 21.61 11.16 -12.05
N ALA A 96 22.64 11.91 -12.47
CA ALA A 96 23.76 11.38 -13.24
C ALA A 96 24.66 10.46 -12.41
N GLU A 97 24.96 10.83 -11.15
CA GLU A 97 25.75 10.01 -10.24
C GLU A 97 25.02 8.72 -9.86
N PHE A 98 23.73 8.81 -9.53
CA PHE A 98 22.90 7.64 -9.23
C PHE A 98 22.81 6.70 -10.44
N LYS A 99 22.62 7.27 -11.64
CA LYS A 99 22.62 6.49 -12.88
C LYS A 99 23.96 5.78 -13.12
N ALA A 100 25.08 6.44 -12.86
CA ALA A 100 26.40 5.81 -13.00
C ALA A 100 26.55 4.66 -11.99
N LEU A 101 26.20 4.89 -10.72
CA LEU A 101 26.24 3.90 -9.64
C LEU A 101 25.52 2.60 -10.01
N VAL A 102 24.25 2.69 -10.40
CA VAL A 102 23.41 1.51 -10.71
C VAL A 102 23.92 0.80 -11.97
N ASN A 103 24.33 1.54 -13.00
CA ASN A 103 24.80 0.94 -14.24
C ASN A 103 26.15 0.26 -14.08
N ASP A 104 27.08 0.84 -13.34
CA ASP A 104 28.41 0.27 -13.12
C ASP A 104 28.32 -0.98 -12.23
N ALA A 105 27.52 -0.92 -11.17
CA ALA A 105 27.24 -2.09 -10.32
C ALA A 105 26.58 -3.22 -11.13
N TRP A 106 25.61 -2.89 -11.99
CA TRP A 106 24.96 -3.88 -12.86
C TRP A 106 25.93 -4.45 -13.91
N ARG A 107 26.86 -3.66 -14.46
CA ARG A 107 27.84 -4.16 -15.42
C ARG A 107 28.86 -5.10 -14.77
N ALA A 108 29.35 -4.75 -13.58
CA ALA A 108 30.32 -5.55 -12.84
C ALA A 108 29.77 -6.95 -12.47
N SER A 109 28.47 -7.06 -12.23
CA SER A 109 27.82 -8.33 -11.89
C SER A 109 27.60 -9.29 -13.07
N ARG A 110 27.87 -8.86 -14.32
CA ARG A 110 27.58 -9.67 -15.53
C ARG A 110 28.78 -10.44 -16.05
N ASN A 111 29.94 -10.32 -15.41
CA ASN A 111 31.13 -11.07 -15.79
C ASN A 111 31.66 -11.89 -14.60
N PRO A 112 31.02 -13.04 -14.27
CA PRO A 112 31.45 -13.89 -13.15
C PRO A 112 32.86 -14.49 -13.34
N SER A 113 33.42 -14.42 -14.55
CA SER A 113 34.78 -14.85 -14.85
C SER A 113 35.82 -13.72 -14.74
N SER A 114 35.40 -12.47 -14.49
CA SER A 114 36.30 -11.34 -14.26
C SER A 114 36.95 -11.43 -12.87
N LYS A 115 38.20 -11.00 -12.77
CA LYS A 115 38.86 -10.78 -11.47
C LYS A 115 38.21 -9.66 -10.65
N ASP A 116 37.53 -8.75 -11.34
CA ASP A 116 36.80 -7.62 -10.76
C ASP A 116 35.29 -7.93 -10.60
N TYR A 117 34.90 -9.21 -10.63
CA TYR A 117 33.51 -9.61 -10.43
C TYR A 117 33.04 -9.22 -9.04
N VAL A 118 31.93 -8.47 -9.00
CA VAL A 118 31.21 -8.15 -7.77
C VAL A 118 29.74 -8.53 -8.00
N PRO A 119 29.16 -9.44 -7.20
CA PRO A 119 27.72 -9.69 -7.23
C PRO A 119 26.96 -8.37 -7.09
N TYR A 120 25.84 -8.23 -7.80
CA TYR A 120 25.08 -6.98 -7.77
C TYR A 120 24.64 -6.66 -6.33
N PRO A 121 25.19 -5.60 -5.69
CA PRO A 121 25.11 -5.42 -4.25
C PRO A 121 23.73 -4.94 -3.79
N TYR A 122 22.87 -4.50 -4.71
CA TYR A 122 21.59 -3.88 -4.42
C TYR A 122 20.39 -4.80 -4.65
N TYR A 123 20.61 -6.11 -4.60
CA TYR A 123 19.58 -7.12 -4.89
C TYR A 123 18.35 -7.00 -3.97
N HIS A 124 18.55 -6.54 -2.73
CA HIS A 124 17.48 -6.38 -1.73
C HIS A 124 16.47 -5.29 -2.09
N TRP A 125 16.88 -4.22 -2.79
CA TRP A 125 15.96 -3.21 -3.32
C TRP A 125 14.92 -3.84 -4.25
N HIS A 126 15.38 -4.74 -5.12
CA HIS A 126 14.54 -5.38 -6.14
C HIS A 126 13.74 -6.57 -5.62
N GLN A 127 14.29 -7.32 -4.65
CA GLN A 127 13.59 -8.42 -3.99
C GLN A 127 12.41 -7.92 -3.16
N ASN A 128 12.55 -6.75 -2.52
CA ASN A 128 11.51 -6.12 -1.73
C ASN A 128 10.85 -4.94 -2.48
N TRP A 129 10.43 -5.18 -3.71
CA TRP A 129 9.78 -4.17 -4.55
C TRP A 129 8.43 -3.66 -4.00
N GLN A 130 7.85 -4.37 -3.02
CA GLN A 130 6.63 -4.00 -2.31
C GLN A 130 6.91 -3.28 -0.98
N ALA A 131 8.11 -2.72 -0.79
CA ALA A 131 8.48 -2.02 0.43
C ALA A 131 7.51 -0.89 0.79
N LYS A 132 7.18 -0.78 2.09
CA LYS A 132 6.17 0.17 2.61
C LYS A 132 6.51 1.65 2.41
N ASN A 133 7.78 1.98 2.24
CA ASN A 133 8.25 3.36 2.08
C ASN A 133 8.49 3.76 0.62
N TYR A 134 8.16 2.88 -0.34
CA TYR A 134 8.27 3.21 -1.76
C TYR A 134 7.15 4.16 -2.17
N LEU A 135 7.51 5.20 -2.90
CA LEU A 135 6.58 6.23 -3.37
C LEU A 135 6.35 6.07 -4.87
N TYR A 136 5.15 6.46 -5.28
CA TYR A 136 4.70 6.34 -6.65
C TYR A 136 4.00 7.62 -7.09
N THR A 137 4.07 7.88 -8.39
CA THR A 137 3.23 8.86 -9.07
C THR A 137 1.89 8.22 -9.44
N TRP A 138 0.84 9.01 -9.40
CA TRP A 138 -0.48 8.54 -9.83
C TRP A 138 -0.55 8.58 -11.34
N TYR A 139 -0.83 7.42 -11.94
CA TYR A 139 -1.02 7.26 -13.37
C TYR A 139 -2.05 6.17 -13.68
N SER A 140 -2.97 6.46 -14.60
CA SER A 140 -3.94 5.51 -15.14
C SER A 140 -3.98 5.59 -16.65
N LYS A 141 -3.83 4.44 -17.33
CA LYS A 141 -4.08 4.32 -18.78
C LYS A 141 -5.57 4.30 -19.11
N ASP A 142 -6.40 3.92 -18.14
CA ASP A 142 -7.85 3.85 -18.32
C ASP A 142 -8.45 5.25 -18.21
N ARG A 143 -8.86 5.79 -19.37
CA ARG A 143 -9.48 7.10 -19.48
C ARG A 143 -10.87 7.19 -18.83
N THR A 144 -11.49 6.06 -18.51
CA THR A 144 -12.79 6.07 -17.80
C THR A 144 -12.62 6.33 -16.31
N ASN A 145 -11.41 6.12 -15.79
CA ASN A 145 -11.10 6.26 -14.36
C ASN A 145 -9.93 7.22 -14.10
N ASP A 146 -9.60 8.08 -15.08
CA ASP A 146 -8.49 9.02 -14.98
C ASP A 146 -8.85 10.40 -14.40
N GLY A 147 -10.13 10.67 -14.15
CA GLY A 147 -10.56 11.99 -13.65
C GLY A 147 -10.15 13.14 -14.58
N GLY A 148 -10.13 12.89 -15.90
CA GLY A 148 -9.82 13.88 -16.94
C GLY A 148 -8.35 13.97 -17.35
N SER A 149 -7.43 13.34 -16.60
CA SER A 149 -6.02 13.27 -16.98
C SER A 149 -5.34 12.02 -16.45
N ALA A 150 -4.61 11.36 -17.34
CA ALA A 150 -3.87 10.13 -17.07
C ALA A 150 -2.86 10.27 -15.92
N GLY A 151 -2.43 11.48 -15.54
CA GLY A 151 -1.47 11.70 -14.46
C GLY A 151 -0.01 11.70 -14.91
N GLY A 152 0.92 11.52 -13.96
CA GLY A 152 2.35 11.65 -14.21
C GLY A 152 3.02 10.31 -14.53
N ALA A 153 3.63 10.18 -15.71
CA ALA A 153 4.50 9.03 -16.06
C ALA A 153 6.00 9.34 -15.84
N SER A 154 6.33 10.39 -15.08
CA SER A 154 7.57 11.17 -15.24
C SER A 154 8.80 10.65 -14.51
N LEU A 155 8.81 9.39 -14.06
CA LEU A 155 9.93 8.81 -13.29
C LEU A 155 10.45 7.54 -13.95
N GLU A 156 10.99 7.67 -15.17
CA GLU A 156 11.56 6.53 -15.89
C GLU A 156 12.79 5.96 -15.20
N PHE A 157 12.94 4.63 -15.24
CA PHE A 157 14.12 3.96 -14.67
C PHE A 157 15.40 4.27 -15.47
N GLN A 158 16.46 4.64 -14.76
CA GLN A 158 17.75 4.94 -15.37
C GLN A 158 18.41 3.69 -15.99
N ASN A 159 18.10 2.50 -15.46
CA ASN A 159 18.50 1.20 -16.00
C ASN A 159 17.29 0.25 -16.01
N ARG A 160 16.86 -0.20 -17.20
CA ARG A 160 15.69 -1.07 -17.36
C ARG A 160 15.95 -2.54 -16.97
N ASN A 161 17.21 -2.94 -16.84
CA ASN A 161 17.58 -4.28 -16.39
C ASN A 161 17.61 -4.37 -14.86
N ALA A 162 17.89 -3.26 -14.18
CA ALA A 162 17.83 -3.09 -12.74
C ALA A 162 16.99 -1.85 -12.41
N PRO A 163 15.65 -1.95 -12.53
CA PRO A 163 14.75 -0.82 -12.36
C PRO A 163 14.73 -0.37 -10.89
N VAL A 164 15.34 0.79 -10.64
CA VAL A 164 15.34 1.50 -9.36
C VAL A 164 15.36 3.01 -9.62
N HIS A 165 14.72 3.79 -8.77
CA HIS A 165 14.72 5.25 -8.84
C HIS A 165 14.95 5.86 -7.45
N ASP A 166 15.96 6.71 -7.33
CA ASP A 166 16.38 7.42 -6.11
C ASP A 166 15.29 8.31 -5.48
N LYS A 167 14.65 9.19 -6.26
CA LYS A 167 13.66 10.16 -5.74
C LYS A 167 12.35 9.52 -5.28
N ALA A 168 11.94 8.44 -5.94
CA ALA A 168 10.80 7.62 -5.50
C ALA A 168 11.15 6.61 -4.44
N GLN A 169 12.45 6.37 -4.32
CA GLN A 169 13.00 5.23 -3.62
C GLN A 169 12.29 3.95 -4.07
N CYS A 170 11.80 3.85 -5.31
CA CYS A 170 11.08 2.67 -5.79
C CYS A 170 12.01 1.76 -6.58
N ALA A 171 11.76 0.45 -6.53
CA ALA A 171 12.48 -0.54 -7.31
C ALA A 171 11.53 -1.65 -7.74
N PHE A 172 11.89 -2.36 -8.81
CA PHE A 172 11.19 -3.56 -9.30
C PHE A 172 12.18 -4.70 -9.53
N PRO A 173 11.71 -5.96 -9.64
CA PRO A 173 12.60 -7.09 -9.90
C PRO A 173 13.50 -6.88 -11.13
N THR A 174 14.75 -7.34 -11.04
CA THR A 174 15.73 -7.23 -12.14
C THR A 174 15.49 -8.29 -13.21
N THR A 175 16.13 -8.17 -14.38
CA THR A 175 16.04 -9.19 -15.44
C THR A 175 16.57 -10.56 -15.03
N ASP A 176 17.32 -10.64 -13.93
CA ASP A 176 17.88 -11.89 -13.41
C ASP A 176 16.92 -12.57 -12.43
N ASN A 177 15.90 -11.85 -11.95
CA ASN A 177 14.85 -12.41 -11.12
C ASN A 177 13.82 -13.14 -11.99
N ALA A 178 13.38 -14.32 -11.54
CA ALA A 178 12.26 -15.04 -12.18
C ALA A 178 10.96 -14.20 -12.20
N GLY A 179 10.83 -13.23 -11.30
CA GLY A 179 9.75 -12.24 -11.25
C GLY A 179 10.03 -10.95 -12.02
N TYR A 180 10.86 -10.96 -13.06
CA TYR A 180 11.05 -9.77 -13.88
C TYR A 180 9.75 -9.36 -14.58
N VAL A 181 9.32 -8.13 -14.31
CA VAL A 181 8.22 -7.48 -15.04
C VAL A 181 8.77 -6.26 -15.75
N LYS A 182 8.42 -6.11 -17.03
CA LYS A 182 8.91 -5.00 -17.85
C LYS A 182 8.21 -3.69 -17.49
N VAL A 183 8.62 -3.04 -16.42
CA VAL A 183 8.13 -1.71 -15.99
C VAL A 183 8.95 -0.57 -16.58
N THR A 184 8.34 0.62 -16.65
CA THR A 184 9.00 1.82 -17.20
C THR A 184 9.26 2.88 -16.15
N SER A 185 8.43 2.96 -15.12
CA SER A 185 8.45 4.05 -14.14
C SER A 185 7.97 3.66 -12.74
N CYS A 186 8.16 4.54 -11.77
CA CYS A 186 7.51 4.48 -10.45
C CYS A 186 6.08 5.07 -10.51
N SER A 187 5.16 4.35 -11.15
CA SER A 187 3.75 4.77 -11.27
C SER A 187 2.77 3.72 -10.77
N THR A 188 1.55 4.14 -10.44
CA THR A 188 0.49 3.23 -9.99
C THR A 188 0.14 2.16 -11.02
N ASP A 189 0.09 2.49 -12.31
CA ASP A 189 -0.16 1.52 -13.39
C ASP A 189 0.95 0.47 -13.50
N ASP A 190 2.22 0.90 -13.43
CA ASP A 190 3.36 -0.02 -13.45
C ASP A 190 3.36 -0.94 -12.21
N TYR A 191 2.98 -0.42 -11.05
CA TYR A 191 2.86 -1.20 -9.81
C TYR A 191 1.75 -2.25 -9.87
N ILE A 192 0.55 -1.85 -10.30
CA ILE A 192 -0.60 -2.76 -10.49
C ILE A 192 -0.24 -3.85 -11.50
N ARG A 193 0.41 -3.48 -12.60
CA ARG A 193 0.84 -4.42 -13.62
C ARG A 193 1.86 -5.42 -13.08
N ALA A 194 2.85 -4.97 -12.31
CA ALA A 194 3.81 -5.85 -11.67
C ALA A 194 3.11 -6.84 -10.73
N ALA A 195 2.19 -6.36 -9.88
CA ALA A 195 1.45 -7.23 -8.97
C ALA A 195 0.64 -8.32 -9.70
N ASN A 196 0.00 -7.94 -10.82
CA ASN A 196 -0.83 -8.85 -11.62
C ASN A 196 -0.01 -9.84 -12.46
N GLU A 197 1.10 -9.40 -13.06
CA GLU A 197 2.00 -10.29 -13.81
C GLU A 197 2.66 -11.31 -12.87
N LEU A 198 3.03 -10.90 -11.66
CA LEU A 198 3.66 -11.76 -10.64
C LEU A 198 2.70 -12.62 -9.86
N ALA A 199 1.39 -12.47 -10.09
CA ALA A 199 0.36 -13.15 -9.32
C ALA A 199 0.58 -12.99 -7.81
N VAL A 200 0.79 -11.76 -7.34
CA VAL A 200 1.02 -11.50 -5.91
C VAL A 200 -0.10 -12.17 -5.13
N CYS A 201 0.27 -13.04 -4.18
CA CYS A 201 -0.68 -13.79 -3.35
C CYS A 201 -1.57 -14.78 -4.12
N GLY A 202 -1.11 -15.25 -5.29
CA GLY A 202 -1.89 -16.12 -6.18
C GLY A 202 -2.89 -15.37 -7.05
N TYR A 203 -2.97 -14.04 -6.98
CA TYR A 203 -4.02 -13.24 -7.59
C TYR A 203 -3.52 -12.31 -8.71
N LYS A 204 -4.33 -12.11 -9.76
CA LYS A 204 -3.96 -11.37 -11.00
C LYS A 204 -4.92 -10.25 -11.41
N ASP A 205 -5.81 -9.85 -10.52
CA ASP A 205 -6.87 -8.85 -10.70
C ASP A 205 -6.78 -7.75 -9.64
N TRP A 206 -5.57 -7.47 -9.16
CA TRP A 206 -5.28 -6.36 -8.27
C TRP A 206 -5.58 -5.03 -8.94
N ARG A 207 -6.10 -4.10 -8.14
CA ARG A 207 -6.39 -2.72 -8.51
C ARG A 207 -6.02 -1.78 -7.37
N LEU A 208 -6.00 -0.48 -7.67
CA LEU A 208 -6.09 0.50 -6.59
C LEU A 208 -7.46 0.38 -5.90
N PRO A 209 -7.51 0.43 -4.57
CA PRO A 209 -8.76 0.55 -3.82
C PRO A 209 -9.40 1.92 -4.07
N SER A 210 -10.72 1.99 -3.97
CA SER A 210 -11.41 3.27 -3.83
C SER A 210 -11.06 3.94 -2.49
N ILE A 211 -11.28 5.24 -2.41
CA ILE A 211 -11.02 5.98 -1.17
C ILE A 211 -11.87 5.47 0.00
N GLU A 212 -13.10 5.02 -0.27
CA GLU A 212 -13.97 4.46 0.78
C GLU A 212 -13.51 3.08 1.23
N GLU A 213 -12.98 2.25 0.33
CA GLU A 213 -12.37 0.98 0.72
C GLU A 213 -11.15 1.19 1.61
N LEU A 214 -10.28 2.15 1.29
CA LEU A 214 -9.12 2.49 2.15
C LEU A 214 -9.56 2.94 3.54
N ARG A 215 -10.58 3.79 3.61
CA ARG A 215 -11.13 4.27 4.88
C ARG A 215 -11.81 3.15 5.68
N SER A 216 -12.35 2.14 4.99
CA SER A 216 -13.02 1.01 5.64
C SER A 216 -12.09 0.07 6.40
N ILE A 217 -10.77 0.15 6.23
CA ILE A 217 -9.82 -0.63 7.06
C ILE A 217 -9.16 0.22 8.15
N ALA A 218 -9.50 1.50 8.23
CA ALA A 218 -8.97 2.42 9.22
C ALA A 218 -9.79 2.37 10.52
N ASN A 219 -9.10 2.18 11.64
CA ASN A 219 -9.62 2.34 12.99
C ASN A 219 -9.51 3.82 13.40
N TYR A 220 -10.64 4.45 13.67
CA TYR A 220 -10.71 5.87 14.03
C TYR A 220 -10.69 6.11 15.55
N GLU A 221 -10.48 5.08 16.36
CA GLU A 221 -10.32 5.20 17.80
C GLU A 221 -8.96 5.84 18.16
N ASN A 222 -9.00 6.97 18.89
CA ASN A 222 -7.82 7.78 19.20
C ASN A 222 -6.69 7.06 19.97
N SER A 223 -6.98 5.94 20.62
CA SER A 223 -6.00 5.17 21.42
C SER A 223 -5.40 3.99 20.66
N GLN A 224 -5.79 3.76 19.40
CA GLN A 224 -5.32 2.65 18.57
C GLN A 224 -4.49 3.12 17.37
N THR A 225 -3.75 2.21 16.77
CA THR A 225 -3.11 2.45 15.47
C THR A 225 -4.18 2.50 14.37
N LEU A 226 -3.96 3.36 13.37
CA LEU A 226 -4.94 3.54 12.29
C LEU A 226 -5.26 2.23 11.57
N LEU A 227 -4.27 1.36 11.32
CA LEU A 227 -4.54 -0.01 10.86
C LEU A 227 -4.19 -0.99 11.97
N ASP A 228 -4.92 -2.10 12.02
CA ASP A 228 -4.65 -3.22 12.93
C ASP A 228 -3.28 -3.84 12.59
N THR A 229 -2.29 -3.65 13.48
CA THR A 229 -0.91 -4.08 13.24
C THR A 229 -0.73 -5.60 13.22
N ASP A 230 -1.66 -6.37 13.75
CA ASP A 230 -1.60 -7.84 13.71
C ASP A 230 -1.88 -8.39 12.31
N TYR A 231 -2.48 -7.57 11.44
CA TYR A 231 -2.81 -7.89 10.04
C TYR A 231 -2.06 -6.99 9.05
N PHE A 232 -1.86 -5.72 9.40
CA PHE A 232 -1.21 -4.70 8.57
C PHE A 232 0.11 -4.20 9.19
N TYR A 233 0.97 -5.13 9.63
CA TYR A 233 2.22 -4.81 10.33
C TYR A 233 3.18 -3.91 9.54
N ASN A 234 3.15 -3.99 8.20
CA ASN A 234 3.91 -3.14 7.30
C ASN A 234 3.06 -2.00 6.76
N TYR A 235 2.45 -1.29 7.70
CA TYR A 235 1.72 -0.08 7.40
C TYR A 235 2.64 1.01 6.81
N GLU A 236 2.17 1.68 5.76
CA GLU A 236 2.83 2.75 5.01
C GLU A 236 2.88 4.07 5.78
N GLY A 237 3.21 4.03 7.08
CA GLY A 237 3.25 5.19 7.94
C GLY A 237 4.16 6.28 7.38
N GLY A 238 3.61 7.48 7.20
CA GLY A 238 4.32 8.70 6.85
C GLY A 238 3.91 9.30 5.50
N ALA A 239 3.64 8.45 4.50
CA ALA A 239 3.19 8.89 3.18
C ALA A 239 1.70 8.59 2.98
N PRO A 240 0.91 9.49 2.37
CA PRO A 240 -0.46 9.18 2.01
C PRO A 240 -0.55 7.97 1.07
N ILE A 241 -1.67 7.27 1.07
CA ILE A 241 -1.92 6.08 0.24
C ILE A 241 -2.78 6.49 -0.96
N TRP A 242 -2.35 6.15 -2.17
CA TRP A 242 -3.12 6.42 -3.39
C TRP A 242 -4.41 5.61 -3.44
N SER A 243 -5.49 6.25 -3.90
CA SER A 243 -6.73 5.56 -4.28
C SER A 243 -6.94 5.56 -5.80
N GLY A 244 -7.76 4.63 -6.27
CA GLY A 244 -8.29 4.57 -7.63
C GLY A 244 -9.52 5.46 -7.84
N THR A 245 -9.94 6.24 -6.84
CA THR A 245 -11.07 7.16 -6.97
C THR A 245 -10.62 8.44 -7.67
N PRO A 246 -11.17 8.76 -8.85
CA PRO A 246 -10.79 9.97 -9.58
C PRO A 246 -11.25 11.22 -8.83
N SER A 247 -10.49 12.32 -8.96
CA SER A 247 -10.94 13.63 -8.48
C SER A 247 -11.93 14.23 -9.48
N SER A 248 -13.11 14.63 -9.00
CA SER A 248 -14.10 15.36 -9.81
C SER A 248 -13.72 16.83 -10.02
N ASN A 249 -12.79 17.37 -9.22
CA ASN A 249 -12.58 18.81 -9.07
C ASN A 249 -11.26 19.32 -9.66
N GLY A 250 -10.46 18.45 -10.29
CA GLY A 250 -9.24 18.88 -10.95
C GLY A 250 -8.49 17.76 -11.65
N GLU A 251 -8.23 17.93 -12.95
CA GLU A 251 -7.51 16.96 -13.78
C GLU A 251 -6.15 16.57 -13.19
N GLY A 252 -5.49 17.47 -12.46
CA GLY A 252 -4.17 17.26 -11.85
C GLY A 252 -4.15 16.56 -10.48
N THR A 253 -5.29 16.18 -9.89
CA THR A 253 -5.35 15.57 -8.55
C THR A 253 -6.11 14.25 -8.53
N ALA A 254 -5.79 13.39 -7.57
CA ALA A 254 -6.53 12.16 -7.26
C ALA A 254 -6.73 12.06 -5.74
N TRP A 255 -7.74 11.31 -5.31
CA TRP A 255 -7.95 11.07 -3.89
C TRP A 255 -6.87 10.15 -3.31
N CYS A 256 -6.40 10.50 -2.13
CA CYS A 256 -5.45 9.71 -1.34
C CYS A 256 -5.91 9.72 0.12
N MET A 257 -5.57 8.68 0.88
CA MET A 257 -5.82 8.62 2.31
C MET A 257 -4.58 9.07 3.07
N ASP A 258 -4.73 9.96 4.05
CA ASP A 258 -3.64 10.31 4.96
C ASP A 258 -3.31 9.14 5.88
N SER A 259 -2.04 8.75 5.91
CA SER A 259 -1.62 7.60 6.70
C SER A 259 -1.62 7.84 8.22
N SER A 260 -1.79 9.08 8.67
CA SER A 260 -1.68 9.41 10.09
C SER A 260 -3.04 9.39 10.78
N ASN A 261 -4.12 9.65 10.03
CA ASN A 261 -5.46 9.86 10.59
C ASN A 261 -6.60 9.35 9.71
N GLY A 262 -6.31 8.68 8.59
CA GLY A 262 -7.31 8.08 7.71
C GLY A 262 -8.19 9.07 6.95
N GLN A 263 -7.83 10.35 6.93
CA GLN A 263 -8.60 11.38 6.22
C GLN A 263 -8.39 11.27 4.71
N ALA A 264 -9.48 11.36 3.95
CA ALA A 264 -9.41 11.54 2.51
C ALA A 264 -8.95 12.96 2.17
N LYS A 265 -7.94 13.09 1.31
CA LYS A 265 -7.45 14.37 0.80
C LYS A 265 -7.12 14.29 -0.69
N LEU A 266 -6.96 15.45 -1.32
CA LEU A 266 -6.52 15.54 -2.72
C LEU A 266 -4.99 15.56 -2.77
N CYS A 267 -4.42 14.60 -3.50
CA CYS A 267 -2.98 14.54 -3.78
C CYS A 267 -2.71 14.88 -5.25
N HIS A 268 -1.57 15.51 -5.55
CA HIS A 268 -1.19 15.87 -6.91
C HIS A 268 -0.71 14.64 -7.70
N LYS A 269 -1.29 14.37 -8.86
CA LYS A 269 -0.93 13.16 -9.64
C LYS A 269 0.52 13.12 -10.09
N GLN A 270 1.13 14.30 -10.25
CA GLN A 270 2.54 14.45 -10.64
C GLN A 270 3.50 14.44 -9.44
N SER A 271 2.99 14.49 -8.21
CA SER A 271 3.85 14.35 -7.03
C SER A 271 4.11 12.89 -6.75
N ASN A 272 5.37 12.59 -6.54
CA ASN A 272 5.83 11.28 -6.15
C ASN A 272 5.87 11.20 -4.62
N SER A 273 4.69 11.19 -4.03
CA SER A 273 4.52 11.53 -2.62
C SER A 273 3.60 10.58 -1.88
N ALA A 274 3.15 9.51 -2.52
CA ALA A 274 2.20 8.59 -1.95
C ALA A 274 2.58 7.13 -2.22
N SER A 275 2.30 6.29 -1.24
CA SER A 275 2.47 4.85 -1.28
C SER A 275 1.27 4.18 -1.95
N ILE A 276 1.36 2.88 -2.18
CA ILE A 276 0.29 2.07 -2.78
C ILE A 276 0.02 0.86 -1.91
N ARG A 277 -1.26 0.62 -1.62
CA ARG A 277 -1.77 -0.66 -1.15
C ARG A 277 -2.83 -1.15 -2.11
N LEU A 278 -2.61 -2.31 -2.71
CA LEU A 278 -3.56 -2.87 -3.67
C LEU A 278 -4.70 -3.60 -2.96
N ALA A 279 -5.83 -3.64 -3.65
CA ALA A 279 -7.02 -4.39 -3.25
C ALA A 279 -7.56 -5.20 -4.43
N ARG A 280 -8.28 -6.28 -4.13
CA ARG A 280 -9.05 -7.05 -5.12
C ARG A 280 -10.35 -7.59 -4.52
N GLY A 281 -11.27 -7.99 -5.39
CA GLY A 281 -12.55 -8.55 -4.97
C GLY A 281 -13.48 -7.51 -4.34
N GLY A 282 -14.25 -7.95 -3.35
CA GLY A 282 -15.36 -7.23 -2.74
C GLY A 282 -16.72 -7.87 -3.08
N LYS A 283 -17.59 -8.01 -2.07
CA LYS A 283 -19.00 -8.35 -2.24
C LYS A 283 -19.75 -7.08 -2.65
N GLN A 284 -20.38 -7.11 -3.83
CA GLN A 284 -21.43 -6.14 -4.17
C GLN A 284 -22.63 -6.30 -3.25
#